data_AF-A0A2E6JIF4-F1
#
_entry.id   AF-A0A2E6JIF4-F1
#
_cell.length_a   1.000
_cell.length_b   1.000
_cell.length_c   1.000
_cell.angle_alpha   90.00
_cell.angle_beta   90.00
_cell.angle_gamma   90.00
#
_symmetry.space_group_name_H-M   'P 1'
#
loop_
_entity.id
_entity.type
_entity.pdbx_description
1 polymer ?
#
loop_
_entity_poly.entity_id
_entity_poly.type
_entity_poly.pdbx_seq_one_letter_code
_entity_poly.pdbx_strand_id
1 'polypeptide(L)'
;MKSPSYWTITNTPLYSFIFTLPLLLIYEVGLFAISANDLPLLRNGADVLMRQFLEMFGIAGTYGFGGTFLIGFIIAFLRQKKALEASQIKGEYLLTMLFESIGWAFLLIILMIRAPEFLMSTKDERLLQQVVLAVGAGIYEEFVFRVILITGFAYVLGLILKWGNIGKNIGSVFLAAALFSVFHFAGPYGEDPTWYLFFIRIIAGIFLGMIYIFRGFGIAAYTHTIYDLFVLVKFTTSS
;
A
#
# COMPACT_ATOMS: atom_id res chain seq x y z
N MET A 1 -29.05 -9.70 -18.34
CA MET A 1 -27.82 -9.88 -17.53
C MET A 1 -27.93 -8.96 -16.33
N LYS A 2 -27.68 -9.43 -15.09
CA LYS A 2 -27.70 -8.55 -13.91
C LYS A 2 -26.56 -7.53 -14.02
N SER A 3 -26.83 -6.27 -13.72
CA SER A 3 -25.80 -5.25 -13.60
C SER A 3 -24.76 -5.69 -12.56
N PRO A 4 -23.46 -5.58 -12.84
CA PRO A 4 -22.43 -5.97 -11.87
C PRO A 4 -22.56 -5.14 -10.58
N SER A 5 -22.29 -5.77 -9.43
CA SER A 5 -22.46 -5.14 -8.11
C SER A 5 -21.33 -4.15 -7.81
N TYR A 6 -21.55 -3.23 -6.86
CA TYR A 6 -20.51 -2.32 -6.33
C TYR A 6 -19.21 -3.07 -6.00
N TRP A 7 -19.31 -4.19 -5.29
CA TRP A 7 -18.18 -5.00 -4.85
C TRP A 7 -17.34 -5.53 -6.02
N THR A 8 -18.01 -6.02 -7.06
CA THR A 8 -17.36 -6.56 -8.26
C THR A 8 -16.71 -5.46 -9.10
N ILE A 9 -17.39 -4.32 -9.27
CA ILE A 9 -16.91 -3.21 -10.09
C ILE A 9 -15.69 -2.53 -9.45
N THR A 10 -15.74 -2.31 -8.14
CA THR A 10 -14.68 -1.59 -7.41
C THR A 10 -13.45 -2.46 -7.12
N ASN A 11 -13.60 -3.79 -7.10
CA ASN A 11 -12.47 -4.74 -7.06
C ASN A 11 -11.90 -4.98 -8.47
N THR A 12 -11.66 -3.90 -9.21
CA THR A 12 -10.96 -3.94 -10.50
C THR A 12 -9.69 -3.11 -10.40
N PRO A 13 -8.63 -3.46 -11.16
CA PRO A 13 -7.41 -2.66 -11.22
C PRO A 13 -7.68 -1.20 -11.62
N LEU A 14 -8.68 -0.97 -12.47
CA LEU A 14 -9.08 0.36 -12.91
C LEU A 14 -9.62 1.23 -11.78
N TYR A 15 -10.61 0.72 -11.03
CA TYR A 15 -11.14 1.45 -9.88
C TYR A 15 -10.07 1.66 -8.82
N SER A 16 -9.23 0.66 -8.57
CA SER A 16 -8.11 0.79 -7.63
C SER A 16 -7.11 1.88 -8.06
N PHE A 17 -6.80 1.97 -9.36
CA PHE A 17 -5.92 3.01 -9.91
C PHE A 17 -6.52 4.40 -9.76
N ILE A 18 -7.73 4.61 -10.27
CA ILE A 18 -8.39 5.91 -10.21
C ILE A 18 -8.55 6.37 -8.76
N PHE A 19 -8.92 5.43 -7.89
CA PHE A 19 -9.10 5.72 -6.49
C PHE A 19 -7.79 6.12 -5.80
N THR A 20 -6.64 5.53 -6.16
CA THR A 20 -5.32 5.83 -5.55
C THR A 20 -4.59 7.04 -6.13
N LEU A 21 -5.02 7.56 -7.28
CA LEU A 21 -4.43 8.75 -7.91
C LEU A 21 -4.33 9.97 -6.96
N PRO A 22 -5.35 10.33 -6.16
CA PRO A 22 -5.24 11.45 -5.24
C PRO A 22 -4.15 11.26 -4.19
N LEU A 23 -4.00 10.04 -3.64
CA LEU A 23 -2.90 9.75 -2.70
C LEU A 23 -1.55 9.92 -3.37
N LEU A 24 -1.40 9.42 -4.60
CA LEU A 24 -0.15 9.53 -5.35
C LEU A 24 0.21 10.99 -5.60
N LEU A 25 -0.78 11.82 -5.98
CA LEU A 25 -0.57 13.25 -6.14
C LEU A 25 -0.16 13.93 -4.84
N ILE A 26 -0.81 13.60 -3.72
CA ILE A 26 -0.45 14.14 -2.40
C ILE A 26 0.99 13.76 -2.03
N TYR A 27 1.38 12.51 -2.27
CA TYR A 27 2.74 12.04 -2.01
C TYR A 27 3.77 12.79 -2.84
N GLU A 28 3.59 12.84 -4.17
CA GLU A 28 4.56 13.46 -5.07
C GLU A 28 4.65 14.98 -4.86
N VAL A 29 3.50 15.67 -4.73
CA VAL A 29 3.47 17.12 -4.41
C VAL A 29 4.10 17.38 -3.04
N GLY A 30 3.84 16.51 -2.06
CA GLY A 30 4.44 16.59 -0.74
C GLY A 30 5.96 16.45 -0.77
N LEU A 31 6.49 15.52 -1.57
CA LEU A 31 7.93 15.42 -1.81
C LEU A 31 8.51 16.69 -2.44
N PHE A 32 7.81 17.30 -3.41
CA PHE A 32 8.25 18.57 -4.01
C PHE A 32 8.23 19.75 -3.03
N ALA A 33 7.31 19.75 -2.06
CA ALA A 33 7.20 20.80 -1.05
C ALA A 33 8.27 20.71 0.06
N ILE A 34 8.99 19.58 0.15
CA ILE A 34 10.04 19.36 1.13
C ILE A 34 11.40 19.79 0.54
N SER A 35 12.24 20.40 1.37
CA SER A 35 13.56 20.91 0.95
C SER A 35 14.41 19.83 0.30
N ALA A 36 15.16 20.18 -0.76
CA ALA A 36 16.01 19.24 -1.49
C ALA A 36 17.07 18.57 -0.60
N ASN A 37 17.48 19.23 0.49
CA ASN A 37 18.44 18.69 1.46
C ASN A 37 17.85 17.58 2.35
N ASP A 38 16.52 17.54 2.51
CA ASP A 38 15.83 16.55 3.35
C ASP A 38 15.33 15.34 2.52
N LEU A 39 15.27 15.46 1.19
CA LEU A 39 14.73 14.44 0.27
C LEU A 39 15.34 13.03 0.40
N PRO A 40 16.67 12.84 0.62
CA PRO A 40 17.25 11.50 0.75
C PRO A 40 16.84 10.79 2.05
N LEU A 41 16.50 11.54 3.09
CA LEU A 41 16.04 11.02 4.39
C LEU A 41 14.53 10.74 4.40
N LEU A 42 13.78 11.22 3.40
CA LEU A 42 12.34 11.38 3.51
C LEU A 42 11.56 10.64 2.43
N ARG A 43 11.79 9.33 2.38
CA ARG A 43 11.10 8.44 1.47
C ARG A 43 10.64 7.21 2.21
N ASN A 44 9.45 6.75 1.84
CA ASN A 44 8.95 5.48 2.34
C ASN A 44 9.89 4.36 1.89
N GLY A 45 10.12 3.36 2.76
CA GLY A 45 11.06 2.29 2.48
C GLY A 45 10.74 1.52 1.19
N ALA A 46 9.46 1.29 0.88
CA ALA A 46 9.07 0.60 -0.35
C ALA A 46 9.32 1.45 -1.60
N ASP A 47 9.20 2.78 -1.53
CA ASP A 47 9.63 3.69 -2.62
C ASP A 47 11.14 3.55 -2.85
N VAL A 48 11.94 3.58 -1.78
CA VAL A 48 13.41 3.41 -1.87
C VAL A 48 13.78 2.06 -2.49
N LEU A 49 13.18 0.97 -2.01
CA LEU A 49 13.43 -0.38 -2.53
C LEU A 49 13.14 -0.45 -4.03
N MET A 50 12.01 0.10 -4.46
CA MET A 50 11.63 0.02 -5.86
C MET A 50 12.51 0.88 -6.77
N ARG A 51 12.98 2.03 -6.28
CA ARG A 51 13.99 2.85 -6.96
C ARG A 51 15.30 2.11 -7.14
N GLN A 52 15.83 1.53 -6.06
CA GLN A 52 17.06 0.74 -6.10
C GLN A 52 16.93 -0.43 -7.09
N PHE A 53 15.76 -1.07 -7.14
CA PHE A 53 15.50 -2.12 -8.12
C PHE A 53 15.59 -1.62 -9.56
N LEU A 54 15.02 -0.45 -9.88
CA LEU A 54 15.12 0.14 -11.22
C LEU A 54 16.52 0.66 -11.57
N GLU A 55 17.25 1.17 -10.57
CA GLU A 55 18.65 1.60 -10.73
C GLU A 55 19.55 0.44 -11.17
N MET A 56 19.28 -0.80 -10.74
CA MET A 56 19.98 -1.99 -11.25
C MET A 56 19.85 -2.18 -12.76
N PHE A 57 18.79 -1.65 -13.39
CA PHE A 57 18.58 -1.68 -14.83
C PHE A 57 19.03 -0.40 -15.54
N GLY A 58 19.75 0.49 -14.86
CA GLY A 58 20.26 1.75 -15.41
C GLY A 58 19.20 2.84 -15.55
N ILE A 59 18.01 2.65 -14.96
CA ILE A 59 16.94 3.66 -14.94
C ILE A 59 17.19 4.56 -13.73
N ALA A 60 18.20 5.42 -13.81
CA ALA A 60 18.60 6.31 -12.73
C ALA A 60 17.82 7.63 -12.78
N GLY A 61 17.07 7.94 -11.72
CA GLY A 61 16.45 9.25 -11.58
C GLY A 61 15.75 9.44 -10.24
N THR A 62 16.30 10.36 -9.43
CA THR A 62 15.75 10.87 -8.16
C THR A 62 14.30 11.33 -8.25
N TYR A 63 13.81 11.67 -9.44
CA TYR A 63 12.43 12.10 -9.74
C TYR A 63 11.69 11.17 -10.71
N GLY A 64 12.34 10.10 -11.18
CA GLY A 64 11.85 9.23 -12.25
C GLY A 64 10.89 8.14 -11.77
N PHE A 65 11.00 7.67 -10.52
CA PHE A 65 10.29 6.47 -10.08
C PHE A 65 8.78 6.63 -10.01
N GLY A 66 8.27 7.67 -9.33
CA GLY A 66 6.84 7.98 -9.33
C GLY A 66 6.29 8.07 -10.76
N GLY A 67 7.06 8.66 -11.67
CA GLY A 67 6.79 8.70 -13.12
C GLY A 67 6.79 7.33 -13.79
N THR A 68 7.82 6.49 -13.63
CA THR A 68 7.87 5.12 -14.20
C THR A 68 6.83 4.20 -13.59
N PHE A 69 6.47 4.38 -12.33
CA PHE A 69 5.39 3.66 -11.66
C PHE A 69 4.05 4.04 -12.28
N LEU A 70 3.77 5.35 -12.39
CA LEU A 70 2.60 5.88 -13.10
C LEU A 70 2.55 5.39 -14.54
N ILE A 71 3.67 5.42 -15.27
CA ILE A 71 3.78 4.99 -16.66
C ILE A 71 3.56 3.47 -16.77
N GLY A 72 4.17 2.66 -15.89
CA GLY A 72 3.98 1.22 -15.87
C GLY A 72 2.54 0.83 -15.55
N PHE A 73 1.91 1.54 -14.61
CA PHE A 73 0.50 1.38 -14.27
C PHE A 73 -0.41 1.84 -15.43
N ILE A 74 -0.09 2.95 -16.10
CA ILE A 74 -0.76 3.46 -17.31
C ILE A 74 -0.61 2.47 -18.46
N ILE A 75 0.56 1.84 -18.67
CA ILE A 75 0.76 0.86 -19.74
C ILE A 75 -0.03 -0.42 -19.46
N ALA A 76 -0.01 -0.92 -18.22
CA ALA A 76 -0.85 -2.04 -17.79
C ALA A 76 -2.34 -1.72 -17.99
N PHE A 77 -2.74 -0.48 -17.67
CA PHE A 77 -4.08 0.07 -17.89
C PHE A 77 -4.46 0.16 -19.38
N LEU A 78 -3.59 0.71 -20.24
CA LEU A 78 -3.84 0.85 -21.68
C LEU A 78 -3.96 -0.52 -22.38
N ARG A 79 -3.21 -1.53 -21.93
CA ARG A 79 -3.33 -2.91 -22.43
C ARG A 79 -4.65 -3.58 -22.03
N GLN A 80 -5.21 -3.21 -20.88
CA GLN A 80 -6.50 -3.74 -20.40
C GLN A 80 -7.71 -2.86 -20.82
N LYS A 81 -7.45 -1.70 -21.41
CA LYS A 81 -8.45 -0.66 -21.75
C LYS A 81 -9.64 -1.20 -22.53
N LYS A 82 -9.45 -2.04 -23.55
CA LYS A 82 -10.56 -2.62 -24.34
C LYS A 82 -11.49 -3.54 -23.53
N ALA A 83 -10.99 -4.20 -22.49
CA ALA A 83 -11.82 -5.01 -21.59
C ALA A 83 -12.54 -4.14 -20.53
N LEU A 84 -12.03 -2.92 -20.28
CA LEU A 84 -12.49 -1.97 -19.28
C LEU A 84 -13.38 -0.85 -19.87
N GLU A 85 -13.31 -0.60 -21.18
CA GLU A 85 -14.09 0.43 -21.91
C GLU A 85 -15.62 0.22 -21.83
N ALA A 86 -16.08 -0.94 -21.33
CA ALA A 86 -17.48 -1.19 -20.98
C ALA A 86 -17.91 -0.61 -19.61
N SER A 87 -16.98 -0.17 -18.75
CA SER A 87 -17.28 0.39 -17.44
C SER A 87 -17.33 1.92 -17.48
N GLN A 88 -18.53 2.49 -17.44
CA GLN A 88 -18.71 3.90 -17.08
C GLN A 88 -18.23 4.06 -15.62
N ILE A 89 -17.15 4.81 -15.39
CA ILE A 89 -16.66 5.07 -14.04
C ILE A 89 -17.69 5.93 -13.30
N LYS A 90 -18.19 5.40 -12.20
CA LYS A 90 -19.16 6.06 -11.34
C LYS A 90 -18.45 6.75 -10.18
N GLY A 91 -18.49 8.08 -10.14
CA GLY A 91 -17.89 8.87 -9.06
C GLY A 91 -18.47 8.53 -7.67
N GLU A 92 -19.77 8.19 -7.60
CA GLU A 92 -20.42 7.71 -6.37
C GLU A 92 -19.72 6.48 -5.76
N TYR A 93 -19.15 5.60 -6.58
CA TYR A 93 -18.44 4.43 -6.08
C TYR A 93 -17.10 4.81 -5.48
N LEU A 94 -16.40 5.83 -5.99
CA LEU A 94 -15.16 6.33 -5.39
C LEU A 94 -15.44 6.89 -3.99
N LEU A 95 -16.53 7.65 -3.82
CA LEU A 95 -16.93 8.15 -2.51
C LEU A 95 -17.32 7.01 -1.55
N THR A 96 -18.02 5.99 -2.05
CA THR A 96 -18.36 4.80 -1.26
C THR A 96 -17.10 4.02 -0.84
N MET A 97 -16.12 3.88 -1.74
CA MET A 97 -14.82 3.26 -1.44
C MET A 97 -14.06 4.03 -0.34
N LEU A 98 -14.17 5.36 -0.30
CA LEU A 98 -13.59 6.17 0.77
C LEU A 98 -14.19 5.84 2.14
N PHE A 99 -15.52 5.83 2.25
CA PHE A 99 -16.20 5.45 3.50
C PHE A 99 -15.91 4.00 3.90
N GLU A 100 -15.86 3.10 2.92
CA GLU A 100 -15.48 1.71 3.16
C GLU A 100 -14.05 1.62 3.73
N SER A 101 -13.11 2.35 3.15
CA SER A 101 -11.71 2.38 3.59
C SER A 101 -11.56 2.95 5.00
N ILE A 102 -12.34 3.97 5.36
CA ILE A 102 -12.43 4.51 6.72
C ILE A 102 -12.93 3.44 7.70
N GLY A 103 -13.98 2.70 7.32
CA GLY A 103 -14.51 1.60 8.13
C GLY A 103 -13.47 0.51 8.39
N TRP A 104 -12.75 0.09 7.35
CA TRP A 104 -11.64 -0.86 7.49
C TRP A 104 -10.47 -0.31 8.32
N ALA A 105 -10.14 0.97 8.17
CA ALA A 105 -9.10 1.61 8.97
C ALA A 105 -9.49 1.65 10.46
N PHE A 106 -10.75 1.91 10.78
CA PHE A 106 -11.26 1.85 12.14
C PHE A 106 -11.13 0.44 12.75
N LEU A 107 -11.43 -0.60 11.97
CA LEU A 107 -11.22 -1.98 12.41
C LEU A 107 -9.74 -2.29 12.64
N LEU A 108 -8.84 -1.79 11.77
CA LEU A 108 -7.40 -1.92 11.96
C LEU A 108 -6.92 -1.19 13.22
N ILE A 109 -7.45 0.01 13.51
CA ILE A 109 -7.16 0.76 14.73
C ILE A 109 -7.55 -0.06 15.97
N ILE A 110 -8.74 -0.65 15.99
CA ILE A 110 -9.18 -1.51 17.10
C ILE A 110 -8.23 -2.71 17.25
N LEU A 111 -7.87 -3.35 16.14
CA LEU A 111 -6.96 -4.50 16.12
C LEU A 111 -5.58 -4.15 16.70
N MET A 112 -5.11 -2.94 16.41
CA MET A 112 -3.78 -2.44 16.81
C MET A 112 -3.80 -1.60 18.09
N ILE A 113 -4.93 -1.49 18.80
CA ILE A 113 -5.08 -0.52 19.91
C ILE A 113 -4.11 -0.76 21.08
N ARG A 114 -3.65 -2.00 21.24
CA ARG A 114 -2.68 -2.40 22.28
C ARG A 114 -1.24 -2.49 21.76
N ALA A 115 -0.99 -2.07 20.52
CA ALA A 115 0.34 -1.92 19.96
C ALA A 115 0.93 -0.58 20.43
N PRO A 116 1.94 -0.57 21.33
CA PRO A 116 2.61 0.66 21.76
C PRO A 116 3.39 1.32 20.62
N GLU A 117 3.76 0.54 19.61
CA GLU A 117 4.44 0.97 18.40
C GLU A 117 3.47 0.73 17.24
N PHE A 118 2.98 1.82 16.65
CA PHE A 118 2.06 1.76 15.52
C PHE A 118 2.83 1.45 14.23
N LEU A 119 2.14 1.22 13.12
CA LEU A 119 2.80 0.84 11.85
C LEU A 119 3.84 1.86 11.37
N MET A 120 3.70 3.12 11.80
CA MET A 120 4.60 4.22 11.51
C MET A 120 5.42 4.64 12.75
N SER A 121 6.73 4.84 12.56
CA SER A 121 7.63 5.44 13.55
C SER A 121 7.71 6.96 13.36
N THR A 122 7.45 7.74 14.41
CA THR A 122 7.55 9.21 14.37
C THR A 122 8.81 9.67 15.10
N LYS A 123 9.98 9.63 14.44
CA LYS A 123 11.21 10.27 14.95
C LYS A 123 11.27 11.71 14.43
N ASP A 124 11.52 12.70 15.29
CA ASP A 124 11.95 14.12 15.08
C ASP A 124 11.65 14.87 13.75
N GLU A 125 10.71 14.39 12.95
CA GLU A 125 10.35 14.92 11.65
C GLU A 125 9.22 15.95 11.76
N ARG A 126 9.19 16.89 10.81
CA ARG A 126 8.10 17.88 10.71
C ARG A 126 6.80 17.16 10.35
N LEU A 127 5.66 17.68 10.83
CA LEU A 127 4.33 17.11 10.54
C LEU A 127 4.10 16.83 9.05
N LEU A 128 4.49 17.75 8.16
CA LEU A 128 4.35 17.58 6.71
C LEU A 128 5.08 16.32 6.21
N GLN A 129 6.27 16.06 6.74
CA GLN A 129 7.11 14.93 6.36
C GLN A 129 6.45 13.61 6.77
N GLN A 130 5.93 13.56 7.99
CA GLN A 130 5.21 12.41 8.50
C GLN A 130 3.92 12.11 7.70
N VAL A 131 3.17 13.15 7.31
CA VAL A 131 2.01 12.98 6.41
C VAL A 131 2.44 12.40 5.06
N VAL A 132 3.53 12.89 4.47
CA VAL A 132 4.04 12.38 3.18
C VAL A 132 4.47 10.92 3.30
N LEU A 133 5.18 10.55 4.37
CA LEU A 133 5.60 9.17 4.60
C LEU A 133 4.40 8.22 4.80
N ALA A 134 3.38 8.64 5.56
CA ALA A 134 2.15 7.87 5.77
C ALA A 134 1.39 7.62 4.45
N VAL A 135 1.24 8.66 3.62
CA VAL A 135 0.61 8.53 2.30
C VAL A 135 1.46 7.64 1.37
N GLY A 136 2.78 7.78 1.42
CA GLY A 136 3.71 6.96 0.68
C GLY A 136 3.64 5.48 1.06
N ALA A 137 3.57 5.17 2.36
CA ALA A 137 3.43 3.81 2.88
C ALA A 137 2.17 3.15 2.32
N GLY A 138 1.02 3.82 2.43
CA GLY A 138 -0.23 3.31 1.91
C GLY A 138 -0.23 3.01 0.41
N ILE A 139 0.57 3.70 -0.41
CA ILE A 139 0.67 3.42 -1.85
C ILE A 139 1.72 2.36 -2.14
N TYR A 140 2.97 2.63 -1.76
CA TYR A 140 4.12 1.85 -2.21
C TYR A 140 4.23 0.53 -1.48
N GLU A 141 3.98 0.49 -0.17
CA GLU A 141 4.01 -0.78 0.58
C GLU A 141 2.84 -1.67 0.16
N GLU A 142 1.62 -1.14 0.04
CA GLU A 142 0.50 -1.93 -0.45
C GLU A 142 0.76 -2.45 -1.86
N PHE A 143 1.37 -1.66 -2.75
CA PHE A 143 1.70 -2.16 -4.07
C PHE A 143 2.74 -3.29 -4.03
N VAL A 144 3.85 -3.11 -3.31
CA VAL A 144 4.91 -4.12 -3.22
C VAL A 144 4.39 -5.38 -2.55
N PHE A 145 3.85 -5.27 -1.34
CA PHE A 145 3.49 -6.43 -0.55
C PHE A 145 2.21 -7.10 -1.05
N ARG A 146 1.24 -6.34 -1.58
CA ARG A 146 -0.07 -6.92 -1.92
C ARG A 146 -0.17 -7.16 -3.41
N VAL A 147 0.14 -6.18 -4.26
CA VAL A 147 0.05 -6.41 -5.70
C VAL A 147 1.17 -7.33 -6.19
N ILE A 148 2.43 -7.02 -5.88
CA ILE A 148 3.57 -7.81 -6.38
C ILE A 148 3.70 -9.14 -5.62
N LEU A 149 3.89 -9.11 -4.30
CA LEU A 149 4.25 -10.31 -3.55
C LEU A 149 3.10 -11.31 -3.43
N ILE A 150 1.87 -10.89 -3.06
CA ILE A 150 0.74 -11.84 -2.99
C ILE A 150 0.48 -12.47 -4.37
N THR A 151 0.48 -11.68 -5.46
CA THR A 151 0.30 -12.23 -6.81
C THR A 151 1.43 -13.18 -7.20
N GLY A 152 2.69 -12.80 -6.93
CA GLY A 152 3.87 -13.62 -7.22
C GLY A 152 3.85 -14.95 -6.45
N PHE A 153 3.55 -14.92 -5.15
CA PHE A 153 3.40 -16.12 -4.35
C PHE A 153 2.22 -16.96 -4.79
N ALA A 154 1.05 -16.36 -5.07
CA ALA A 154 -0.10 -17.10 -5.56
C ALA A 154 0.19 -17.79 -6.90
N TYR A 155 0.98 -17.17 -7.78
CA TYR A 155 1.46 -17.76 -9.02
C TYR A 155 2.40 -18.95 -8.77
N VAL A 156 3.40 -18.79 -7.91
CA VAL A 156 4.34 -19.88 -7.55
C VAL A 156 3.61 -21.05 -6.89
N LEU A 157 2.80 -20.78 -5.87
CA LEU A 157 2.03 -21.80 -5.14
C LEU A 157 1.01 -22.50 -6.05
N GLY A 158 0.38 -21.76 -6.97
CA GLY A 158 -0.60 -22.32 -7.91
C GLY A 158 0.02 -23.10 -9.06
N LEU A 159 1.10 -22.59 -9.67
CA LEU A 159 1.74 -23.20 -10.83
C LEU A 159 2.69 -24.34 -10.44
N ILE A 160 3.58 -24.08 -9.48
CA ILE A 160 4.67 -24.99 -9.11
C ILE A 160 4.17 -26.03 -8.10
N LEU A 161 3.54 -25.57 -7.02
CA LEU A 161 3.07 -26.46 -5.95
C LEU A 161 1.66 -27.00 -6.18
N LYS A 162 0.95 -26.51 -7.21
CA LYS A 162 -0.40 -26.95 -7.59
C LYS A 162 -1.44 -26.81 -6.46
N TRP A 163 -1.28 -25.81 -5.61
CA TRP A 163 -2.23 -25.54 -4.53
C TRP A 163 -3.56 -25.03 -5.09
N GLY A 164 -4.66 -25.41 -4.42
CA GLY A 164 -5.99 -24.87 -4.74
C GLY A 164 -6.11 -23.37 -4.46
N ASN A 165 -7.17 -22.74 -5.00
CA ASN A 165 -7.35 -21.28 -4.91
C ASN A 165 -7.37 -20.74 -3.47
N ILE A 166 -7.98 -21.47 -2.53
CA ILE A 166 -8.02 -21.06 -1.11
C ILE A 166 -6.61 -21.17 -0.51
N GLY A 167 -5.94 -22.31 -0.70
CA GLY A 167 -4.61 -22.56 -0.15
C GLY A 167 -3.57 -21.57 -0.66
N LYS A 168 -3.55 -21.30 -1.97
CA LYS A 168 -2.60 -20.34 -2.55
C LYS A 168 -2.85 -18.92 -2.02
N ASN A 169 -4.11 -18.49 -1.86
CA ASN A 169 -4.44 -17.17 -1.32
C ASN A 169 -3.98 -17.05 0.14
N ILE A 170 -4.34 -18.02 1.00
CA ILE A 170 -3.90 -18.03 2.40
C ILE A 170 -2.37 -18.02 2.51
N GLY A 171 -1.71 -18.92 1.78
CA GLY A 171 -0.24 -19.01 1.78
C GLY A 171 0.42 -17.73 1.30
N SER A 172 -0.06 -17.14 0.21
CA SER A 172 0.49 -15.89 -0.35
C SER A 172 0.32 -14.70 0.59
N VAL A 173 -0.84 -14.56 1.25
CA VAL A 173 -1.08 -13.51 2.25
C VAL A 173 -0.13 -13.68 3.44
N PHE A 174 0.01 -14.92 3.95
CA PHE A 174 0.89 -15.18 5.08
C PHE A 174 2.36 -14.90 4.76
N LEU A 175 2.85 -15.39 3.61
CA LEU A 175 4.24 -15.16 3.18
C LEU A 175 4.52 -13.67 2.94
N ALA A 176 3.60 -12.95 2.30
CA ALA A 176 3.75 -11.51 2.10
C ALA A 176 3.73 -10.74 3.43
N ALA A 177 2.87 -11.13 4.38
CA ALA A 177 2.82 -10.52 5.71
C ALA A 177 4.09 -10.78 6.55
N ALA A 178 4.66 -11.99 6.45
CA ALA A 178 5.93 -12.31 7.09
C ALA A 178 7.08 -11.46 6.52
N LEU A 179 7.16 -11.33 5.19
CA LEU A 179 8.15 -10.46 4.55
C LEU A 179 7.93 -8.98 4.86
N PHE A 180 6.69 -8.53 4.93
CA PHE A 180 6.33 -7.17 5.36
C PHE A 180 6.88 -6.89 6.76
N SER A 181 6.72 -7.82 7.70
CA SER A 181 7.28 -7.67 9.03
C SER A 181 8.81 -7.63 9.03
N VAL A 182 9.48 -8.56 8.33
CA VAL A 182 10.94 -8.58 8.24
C VAL A 182 11.48 -7.31 7.60
N PHE A 183 10.78 -6.77 6.60
CA PHE A 183 11.16 -5.56 5.89
C PHE A 183 11.28 -4.33 6.83
N HIS A 184 10.45 -4.25 7.86
CA HIS A 184 10.48 -3.14 8.82
C HIS A 184 11.69 -3.16 9.76
N PHE A 185 12.44 -4.26 9.79
CA PHE A 185 13.70 -4.38 10.53
C PHE A 185 14.93 -4.16 9.65
N ALA A 186 14.74 -3.92 8.35
CA ALA A 186 15.81 -3.83 7.38
C ALA A 186 16.19 -2.37 7.07
N GLY A 187 17.48 -2.15 6.83
CA GLY A 187 18.01 -0.86 6.38
C GLY A 187 18.31 0.14 7.52
N PRO A 188 18.86 1.32 7.19
CA PRO A 188 19.35 2.29 8.18
C PRO A 188 18.28 2.87 9.12
N TYR A 189 17.01 2.80 8.71
CA TYR A 189 15.86 3.30 9.48
C TYR A 189 14.97 2.16 10.01
N GLY A 190 15.43 0.91 9.94
CA GLY A 190 14.71 -0.23 10.48
C GLY A 190 14.53 -0.15 12.00
N GLU A 191 13.44 -0.73 12.49
CA GLU A 191 13.18 -0.86 13.92
C GLU A 191 14.07 -1.93 14.56
N ASP A 192 14.34 -1.79 15.86
CA ASP A 192 15.03 -2.83 16.61
C ASP A 192 14.16 -4.10 16.66
N PRO A 193 14.65 -5.25 16.16
CA PRO A 193 13.82 -6.43 16.03
C PRO A 193 13.37 -6.95 17.40
N THR A 194 12.06 -7.03 17.60
CA THR A 194 11.47 -7.74 18.75
C THR A 194 10.43 -8.74 18.27
N TRP A 195 10.25 -9.83 19.03
CA TRP A 195 9.18 -10.79 18.73
C TRP A 195 7.80 -10.14 18.72
N TYR A 196 7.60 -9.17 19.60
CA TYR A 196 6.37 -8.40 19.68
C TYR A 196 6.07 -7.66 18.37
N LEU A 197 7.02 -6.86 17.88
CA LEU A 197 6.87 -6.11 16.64
C LEU A 197 6.75 -7.02 15.43
N PHE A 198 7.47 -8.15 15.45
CA PHE A 198 7.39 -9.13 14.38
C PHE A 198 5.96 -9.65 14.22
N PHE A 199 5.35 -10.13 15.31
CA PHE A 199 4.01 -10.69 15.24
C PHE A 199 2.92 -9.63 15.01
N ILE A 200 3.04 -8.41 15.58
CA ILE A 200 2.03 -7.37 15.35
C ILE A 200 2.02 -6.90 13.89
N ARG A 201 3.20 -6.77 13.26
CA ARG A 201 3.32 -6.44 11.83
C ARG A 201 2.83 -7.56 10.94
N ILE A 202 3.02 -8.84 11.31
CA ILE A 202 2.38 -9.96 10.61
C ILE A 202 0.86 -9.85 10.67
N ILE A 203 0.28 -9.55 11.84
CA ILE A 203 -1.17 -9.42 12.01
C ILE A 203 -1.72 -8.29 11.12
N ALA A 204 -1.10 -7.11 11.14
CA ALA A 204 -1.46 -6.00 10.26
C ALA A 204 -1.29 -6.37 8.77
N GLY A 205 -0.18 -7.05 8.44
CA GLY A 205 0.10 -7.56 7.11
C GLY A 205 -0.98 -8.49 6.57
N ILE A 206 -1.43 -9.44 7.40
CA ILE A 206 -2.53 -10.36 7.10
C ILE A 206 -3.82 -9.60 6.93
N PHE A 207 -4.16 -8.67 7.84
CA PHE A 207 -5.39 -7.90 7.77
C PHE A 207 -5.51 -7.12 6.45
N LEU A 208 -4.47 -6.35 6.10
CA LEU A 208 -4.41 -5.60 4.85
C LEU A 208 -4.34 -6.54 3.62
N GLY A 209 -3.66 -7.68 3.73
CA GLY A 209 -3.65 -8.72 2.71
C GLY A 209 -5.04 -9.31 2.43
N MET A 210 -5.86 -9.49 3.47
CA MET A 210 -7.25 -9.94 3.32
C MET A 210 -8.12 -8.87 2.65
N ILE A 211 -7.97 -7.60 3.03
CA ILE A 211 -8.63 -6.49 2.33
C ILE A 211 -8.26 -6.50 0.86
N TYR A 212 -6.98 -6.64 0.53
CA TYR A 212 -6.53 -6.72 -0.86
C TYR A 212 -7.21 -7.87 -1.63
N ILE A 213 -7.25 -9.08 -1.08
CA ILE A 213 -7.88 -10.23 -1.75
C ILE A 213 -9.37 -10.00 -2.04
N PHE A 214 -10.11 -9.39 -1.11
CA PHE A 214 -11.56 -9.22 -1.26
C PHE A 214 -11.98 -7.91 -1.94
N ARG A 215 -11.19 -6.85 -1.79
CA ARG A 215 -11.57 -5.47 -2.16
C ARG A 215 -10.60 -4.79 -3.11
N GLY A 216 -9.42 -5.34 -3.29
CA GLY A 216 -8.42 -4.84 -4.22
C GLY A 216 -7.50 -3.77 -3.62
N PHE A 217 -6.53 -3.35 -4.44
CA PHE A 217 -5.44 -2.46 -4.06
C PHE A 217 -5.93 -1.11 -3.54
N GLY A 218 -6.93 -0.50 -4.18
CA GLY A 218 -7.34 0.86 -3.85
C GLY A 218 -7.86 1.00 -2.41
N ILE A 219 -8.67 0.05 -1.96
CA ILE A 219 -9.20 0.07 -0.59
C ILE A 219 -8.11 -0.27 0.43
N ALA A 220 -7.24 -1.25 0.14
CA ALA A 220 -6.11 -1.55 1.02
C ALA A 220 -5.19 -0.32 1.23
N ALA A 221 -4.87 0.39 0.14
CA ALA A 221 -4.04 1.60 0.16
C ALA A 221 -4.64 2.75 0.99
N TYR A 222 -5.93 3.04 0.79
CA TYR A 222 -6.61 4.04 1.61
C TYR A 222 -6.75 3.61 3.06
N THR A 223 -7.07 2.34 3.32
CA THR A 223 -7.17 1.83 4.70
C THR A 223 -5.86 2.00 5.45
N HIS A 224 -4.73 1.64 4.83
CA HIS A 224 -3.42 1.81 5.42
C HIS A 224 -3.08 3.30 5.63
N THR A 225 -3.28 4.13 4.61
CA THR A 225 -3.04 5.58 4.72
C THR A 225 -3.86 6.23 5.84
N ILE A 226 -5.17 5.93 5.91
CA ILE A 226 -6.06 6.49 6.93
C ILE A 226 -5.66 6.03 8.33
N TYR A 227 -5.26 4.76 8.47
CA TYR A 227 -4.74 4.24 9.73
C TYR A 227 -3.50 5.03 10.17
N ASP A 228 -2.50 5.20 9.29
CA ASP A 228 -1.26 5.92 9.63
C ASP A 228 -1.52 7.39 9.97
N LEU A 229 -2.39 8.07 9.22
CA LEU A 229 -2.76 9.45 9.51
C LEU A 229 -3.50 9.57 10.86
N PHE A 230 -4.35 8.61 11.21
CA PHE A 230 -5.00 8.61 12.53
C PHE A 230 -3.98 8.44 13.66
N VAL A 231 -3.04 7.51 13.49
CA VAL A 231 -1.93 7.28 14.42
C VAL A 231 -1.11 8.56 14.60
N LEU A 232 -0.78 9.23 13.50
CA LEU A 232 -0.04 10.48 13.49
C LEU A 232 -0.77 11.58 14.28
N VAL A 233 -2.08 11.75 14.06
CA VAL A 233 -2.90 12.71 14.82
C VAL A 233 -2.92 12.36 16.32
N LYS A 234 -3.04 11.07 16.67
CA LYS A 234 -3.02 10.63 18.08
C LYS A 234 -1.69 10.98 18.75
N PHE A 235 -0.56 10.74 18.11
CA PHE A 235 0.75 11.08 18.66
C PHE A 235 0.93 12.59 18.83
N THR A 236 0.60 13.37 17.81
CA THR A 236 0.80 14.83 17.83
C THR A 236 -0.12 15.58 18.79
N THR A 237 -1.28 15.01 19.16
CA THR A 237 -2.24 15.62 20.11
C THR A 237 -2.16 15.06 21.54
N SER A 238 -1.49 13.92 21.74
CA SER A 238 -1.24 13.34 23.07
C SER A 238 0.09 13.77 23.70
N SER A 239 0.85 14.61 22.99
CA SER A 239 2.13 15.18 23.40
C SER A 239 1.96 16.52 24.12
#